data_AF-A0A832Z4Z8-F1
#
_entry.id   AF-A0A832Z4Z8-F1
#
_cell.length_a   1.000
_cell.length_b   1.000
_cell.length_c   1.000
_cell.angle_alpha   90.00
_cell.angle_beta   90.00
_cell.angle_gamma   90.00
#
_symmetry.space_group_name_H-M   'P 1'
#
loop_
_entity.id
_entity.type
_entity.pdbx_description
1 polymer ?
#
loop_
_entity_poly.entity_id
_entity_poly.type
_entity_poly.pdbx_seq_one_letter_code
_entity_poly.pdbx_strand_id
1 'polypeptide(L)'
;MVRRRGRDPIVVLLAMLRLTFSLPVVRKMMSYLDYRIDGGYVVDYVLRELANEKVSGCGVAHLYAFFLKSLIKVFVALTNSDYSVVEKAFRDPAIRRGLALVIRGLARYGVTVPQRLPAP
;
A
#
# COMPACT_ATOMS: atom_id res chain seq x y z
N MET A 1 -16.90 -41.51 -10.13
CA MET A 1 -15.64 -40.79 -10.39
C MET A 1 -15.77 -39.34 -9.92
N VAL A 2 -15.22 -39.00 -8.76
CA VAL A 2 -15.28 -37.64 -8.19
C VAL A 2 -14.02 -36.88 -8.63
N ARG A 3 -14.19 -35.93 -9.56
CA ARG A 3 -13.13 -35.07 -10.08
C ARG A 3 -12.69 -34.10 -8.95
N ARG A 4 -11.57 -34.38 -8.28
CA ARG A 4 -10.95 -33.43 -7.33
C ARG A 4 -10.55 -32.17 -8.08
N ARG A 5 -11.38 -31.12 -8.00
CA ARG A 5 -11.10 -29.78 -8.53
C ARG A 5 -10.03 -29.16 -7.64
N GLY A 6 -8.77 -29.24 -8.07
CA GLY A 6 -7.68 -28.50 -7.42
C GLY A 6 -8.04 -27.03 -7.37
N ARG A 7 -7.93 -26.39 -6.19
CA ARG A 7 -8.21 -24.95 -6.06
C ARG A 7 -7.14 -24.20 -6.85
N ASP A 8 -7.57 -23.35 -7.78
CA ASP A 8 -6.64 -22.54 -8.56
C ASP A 8 -5.75 -21.71 -7.60
N PRO A 9 -4.43 -21.68 -7.82
CA PRO A 9 -3.49 -21.01 -6.92
C PRO A 9 -3.82 -19.51 -6.75
N ILE A 10 -4.41 -18.89 -7.77
CA ILE A 10 -4.91 -17.51 -7.73
C ILE A 10 -6.06 -17.36 -6.74
N VAL A 11 -7.00 -18.31 -6.69
CA VAL A 11 -8.13 -18.28 -5.76
C VAL A 11 -7.63 -18.41 -4.31
N VAL A 12 -6.61 -19.25 -4.09
CA VAL A 12 -5.98 -19.40 -2.77
C VAL A 12 -5.24 -18.13 -2.38
N LEU A 13 -4.46 -17.52 -3.28
CA LEU A 13 -3.77 -16.25 -3.05
C LEU A 13 -4.75 -15.13 -2.70
N LEU A 14 -5.83 -14.99 -3.47
CA LEU A 14 -6.86 -13.98 -3.23
C LEU A 14 -7.59 -14.22 -1.90
N ALA A 15 -7.84 -15.48 -1.54
CA ALA A 15 -8.42 -15.83 -0.25
C ALA A 15 -7.49 -15.48 0.93
N MET A 16 -6.19 -15.75 0.79
CA MET A 16 -5.17 -15.37 1.77
C MET A 16 -5.06 -13.85 1.90
N LEU A 17 -5.02 -13.13 0.79
CA LEU A 17 -5.03 -11.66 0.77
C LEU A 17 -6.27 -11.14 1.50
N ARG A 18 -7.45 -11.66 1.16
CA ARG A 18 -8.71 -11.28 1.80
C ARG A 18 -8.68 -11.53 3.32
N LEU A 19 -8.13 -12.66 3.75
CA LEU A 19 -7.98 -12.98 5.17
C LEU A 19 -7.07 -11.98 5.87
N THR A 20 -5.87 -11.72 5.34
CA THR A 20 -4.91 -10.76 5.92
C THR A 20 -5.52 -9.37 6.08
N PHE A 21 -6.20 -8.86 5.06
CA PHE A 21 -6.83 -7.55 5.11
C PHE A 21 -8.15 -7.51 5.91
N SER A 22 -8.77 -8.67 6.18
CA SER A 22 -9.97 -8.76 7.02
C SER A 22 -9.66 -8.71 8.51
N LEU A 23 -8.39 -8.86 8.90
CA LEU A 23 -7.98 -8.76 10.30
C LEU A 23 -8.21 -7.35 10.84
N PRO A 24 -8.88 -7.20 12.01
CA PRO A 24 -9.22 -5.89 12.56
C PRO A 24 -7.99 -5.04 12.89
N VAL A 25 -6.87 -5.68 13.25
CA VAL A 25 -5.59 -5.02 13.50
C VAL A 25 -5.05 -4.38 12.22
N VAL A 26 -5.03 -5.13 11.11
CA VAL A 26 -4.56 -4.64 9.80
C VAL A 26 -5.47 -3.51 9.32
N ARG A 27 -6.79 -3.64 9.48
CA ARG A 27 -7.74 -2.59 9.15
C ARG A 27 -7.50 -1.30 9.93
N LYS A 28 -7.26 -1.41 11.24
CA LYS A 28 -6.98 -0.25 12.10
C LYS A 28 -5.64 0.38 11.75
N MET A 29 -4.62 -0.42 11.46
CA MET A 29 -3.31 0.04 10.99
C MET A 29 -3.44 0.80 9.66
N MET A 30 -4.20 0.26 8.70
CA MET A 30 -4.50 0.94 7.44
C MET A 30 -5.29 2.24 7.65
N SER A 31 -6.24 2.29 8.59
CA SER A 31 -7.03 3.51 8.83
C SER A 31 -6.19 4.72 9.25
N TYR A 32 -5.03 4.50 9.89
CA TYR A 32 -4.10 5.59 10.23
C TYR A 32 -3.45 6.23 9.00
N LEU A 33 -3.38 5.54 7.87
CA LEU A 33 -2.81 6.08 6.63
C LEU A 33 -3.72 7.15 5.99
N ASP A 34 -5.04 7.06 6.16
CA ASP A 34 -5.97 8.12 5.71
C ASP A 34 -6.11 9.27 6.73
N TYR A 35 -5.33 9.25 7.82
CA TYR A 35 -5.34 10.36 8.78
C TYR A 35 -4.78 11.63 8.15
N ARG A 36 -5.48 12.75 8.36
CA ARG A 36 -5.08 14.06 7.84
C ARG A 36 -4.19 14.76 8.87
N ILE A 37 -3.02 15.18 8.43
CA ILE A 37 -2.08 16.01 9.20
C ILE A 37 -2.03 17.38 8.52
N ASP A 38 -1.72 18.45 9.26
CA ASP A 38 -1.62 19.81 8.70
C ASP A 38 -0.70 19.85 7.47
N GLY A 39 -1.31 19.96 6.29
CA GLY A 39 -0.64 19.97 4.98
C GLY A 39 -0.90 18.77 4.05
N GLY A 40 -1.53 17.68 4.50
CA GLY A 40 -1.83 16.51 3.63
C GLY A 40 -2.28 15.24 4.35
N TYR A 41 -2.34 14.12 3.62
CA TYR A 41 -2.59 12.81 4.23
C TYR A 41 -1.27 12.16 4.65
N VAL A 42 -1.25 11.32 5.70
CA VAL A 42 -0.05 10.57 6.12
C VAL A 42 0.60 9.81 4.96
N VAL A 43 -0.22 9.26 4.06
CA VAL A 43 0.24 8.59 2.83
C VAL A 43 1.08 9.50 1.94
N ASP A 44 0.73 10.78 1.81
CA ASP A 44 1.48 11.71 0.97
C ASP A 44 2.88 11.96 1.54
N TYR A 45 3.00 12.06 2.86
CA TYR A 45 4.29 12.18 3.55
C TYR A 45 5.15 10.93 3.33
N VAL A 46 4.55 9.74 3.52
CA VAL A 46 5.22 8.46 3.31
C VAL A 46 5.75 8.31 1.88
N LEU A 47 4.95 8.69 0.88
CA LEU A 47 5.35 8.58 -0.52
C LEU A 47 6.40 9.62 -0.94
N ARG A 48 6.37 10.83 -0.35
CA ARG A 48 7.43 11.83 -0.56
C ARG A 48 8.75 11.38 0.06
N GLU A 49 8.70 10.79 1.24
CA GLU A 49 9.89 10.23 1.88
C GLU A 49 10.48 9.06 1.09
N LEU A 50 9.64 8.23 0.46
CA LEU A 50 10.07 7.20 -0.49
C LEU A 50 10.77 7.76 -1.73
N ALA A 51 10.37 8.95 -2.18
CA ALA A 51 11.02 9.69 -3.26
C ALA A 51 12.32 10.39 -2.81
N ASN A 52 12.78 10.17 -1.57
CA ASN A 52 13.92 10.84 -0.94
C ASN A 52 13.76 12.38 -0.85
N GLU A 53 12.53 12.89 -0.84
CA GLU A 53 12.28 14.30 -0.53
C GLU A 53 12.38 14.51 0.99
N LYS A 54 13.08 15.58 1.42
CA LYS A 54 13.14 15.94 2.85
C LYS A 54 11.78 16.47 3.27
N VAL A 55 11.06 15.71 4.09
CA VAL A 55 9.77 16.13 4.64
C VAL A 55 9.85 16.15 6.16
N SER A 56 9.52 17.29 6.76
CA SER A 56 9.29 17.44 8.19
C SER A 56 7.92 16.83 8.53
N GLY A 57 7.91 15.50 8.74
CA GLY A 57 6.71 14.72 9.01
C GLY A 57 6.54 14.28 10.47
N CYS A 58 5.32 13.88 10.83
CA CYS A 58 5.00 13.23 12.10
C CYS A 58 5.76 11.90 12.23
N GLY A 59 6.26 11.55 13.43
CA GLY A 59 7.04 10.33 13.66
C GLY A 59 6.33 9.02 13.25
N VAL A 60 4.99 9.01 13.26
CA VAL A 60 4.19 7.89 12.75
C VAL A 60 4.38 7.72 11.24
N ALA A 61 4.42 8.81 10.48
CA ALA A 61 4.65 8.77 9.03
C ALA A 61 6.04 8.19 8.70
N HIS A 62 7.08 8.58 9.44
CA HIS A 62 8.42 8.00 9.28
C HIS A 62 8.45 6.49 9.54
N LEU A 63 7.72 6.01 10.57
CA LEU A 63 7.63 4.58 10.84
C LEU A 63 6.99 3.83 9.66
N TYR A 64 5.85 4.32 9.14
CA TYR A 64 5.20 3.72 7.98
C TYR A 64 6.04 3.80 6.71
N ALA A 65 6.78 4.90 6.51
CA ALA A 65 7.71 5.05 5.40
C ALA A 65 8.86 4.04 5.48
N PHE A 66 9.41 3.82 6.68
CA PHE A 66 10.41 2.79 6.90
C PHE A 66 9.90 1.38 6.58
N PHE A 67 8.68 1.04 7.04
CA PHE A 67 8.06 -0.24 6.71
C PHE A 67 7.83 -0.41 5.21
N LEU A 68 7.26 0.61 4.55
CA LEU A 68 6.97 0.53 3.12
C LEU A 68 8.25 0.48 2.27
N LYS A 69 9.29 1.23 2.65
CA LYS A 69 10.61 1.18 2.01
C LYS A 69 11.26 -0.19 2.17
N SER A 70 11.13 -0.79 3.35
CA SER A 70 11.63 -2.15 3.61
C SER A 70 10.89 -3.19 2.77
N LEU A 71 9.56 -3.09 2.68
CA LEU A 71 8.74 -3.96 1.85
C LEU A 71 9.14 -3.87 0.37
N ILE A 72 9.33 -2.66 -0.15
CA ILE A 72 9.76 -2.41 -1.52
C ILE A 72 11.15 -3.02 -1.76
N LYS A 73 12.10 -2.83 -0.84
CA LYS A 73 13.44 -3.44 -0.94
C LYS A 73 13.36 -4.97 -0.99
N VAL A 74 12.53 -5.59 -0.16
CA VAL A 74 12.31 -7.04 -0.18
C VAL A 74 11.73 -7.47 -1.53
N PHE A 75 10.73 -6.75 -2.05
CA PHE A 75 10.13 -7.06 -3.35
C PHE A 75 11.15 -6.95 -4.49
N VAL A 76 11.93 -5.86 -4.52
CA VAL A 76 13.00 -5.62 -5.50
C VAL A 76 14.06 -6.71 -5.44
N ALA A 77 14.46 -7.12 -4.23
CA ALA A 77 15.41 -8.22 -4.03
C ALA A 77 14.86 -9.56 -4.54
N LEU A 78 13.57 -9.84 -4.28
CA LEU A 78 12.91 -11.05 -4.77
C LEU A 78 12.77 -11.05 -6.30
N THR A 79 12.54 -9.89 -6.91
CA THR A 79 12.40 -9.76 -8.37
C THR A 79 13.73 -9.52 -9.09
N ASN A 80 14.88 -9.56 -8.39
CA ASN A 80 16.20 -9.20 -8.91
C ASN A 80 16.20 -7.90 -9.73
N SER A 81 15.36 -6.94 -9.32
CA SER A 81 15.20 -5.67 -10.02
C SER A 81 16.17 -4.63 -9.46
N ASP A 82 16.43 -3.57 -10.23
CA ASP A 82 17.22 -2.45 -9.74
C ASP A 82 16.32 -1.50 -8.92
N TYR A 83 16.73 -1.23 -7.68
CA TYR A 83 16.05 -0.28 -6.81
C TYR A 83 16.01 1.13 -7.40
N SER A 84 17.00 1.50 -8.22
CA SER A 84 17.08 2.82 -8.88
C SER A 84 15.87 3.11 -9.78
N VAL A 85 15.35 2.08 -10.45
CA VAL A 85 14.18 2.18 -11.34
C VAL A 85 12.93 2.47 -10.53
N VAL A 86 12.78 1.80 -9.39
CA VAL A 86 11.66 1.98 -8.49
C VAL A 86 11.70 3.37 -7.86
N GLU A 87 12.87 3.82 -7.41
CA GLU A 87 13.04 5.18 -6.90
C GLU A 87 12.69 6.23 -7.96
N LYS A 88 13.13 6.05 -9.20
CA LYS A 88 12.80 6.94 -10.31
C LYS A 88 11.30 6.98 -10.60
N ALA A 89 10.61 5.84 -10.51
CA ALA A 89 9.16 5.78 -10.65
C ALA A 89 8.43 6.56 -9.53
N PHE A 90 8.90 6.47 -8.28
CA PHE A 90 8.30 7.21 -7.17
C PHE A 90 8.52 8.72 -7.23
N ARG A 91 9.53 9.19 -7.97
CA ARG A 91 9.74 10.63 -8.23
C ARG A 91 8.69 11.22 -9.16
N ASP A 92 8.00 10.41 -9.96
CA ASP A 92 6.90 10.89 -10.80
C ASP A 92 5.67 11.26 -9.94
N PRO A 93 5.24 12.55 -9.95
CA PRO A 93 4.06 12.98 -9.19
C PRO A 93 2.77 12.24 -9.60
N ALA A 94 2.64 11.80 -10.85
CA ALA A 94 1.47 11.06 -11.32
C ALA A 94 1.37 9.69 -10.66
N ILE A 95 2.48 8.94 -10.63
CA ILE A 95 2.58 7.64 -9.96
C ILE A 95 2.30 7.79 -8.47
N ARG A 96 2.90 8.81 -7.84
CA ARG A 96 2.69 9.10 -6.42
C ARG A 96 1.23 9.40 -6.10
N ARG A 97 0.56 10.24 -6.90
CA ARG A 97 -0.87 10.55 -6.70
C ARG A 97 -1.75 9.32 -6.91
N GLY A 98 -1.48 8.53 -7.95
CA GLY A 98 -2.22 7.31 -8.22
C GLY A 98 -2.12 6.31 -7.06
N LEU A 99 -0.90 6.07 -6.58
CA LEU A 99 -0.68 5.17 -5.47
C LEU A 99 -1.27 5.72 -4.16
N ALA A 100 -1.18 7.03 -3.91
CA ALA A 100 -1.82 7.66 -2.77
C ALA A 100 -3.33 7.41 -2.77
N LEU A 101 -3.97 7.53 -3.92
CA LEU A 101 -5.40 7.31 -4.09
C LEU A 101 -5.78 5.85 -3.84
N VAL A 102 -4.99 4.90 -4.37
CA VAL A 102 -5.20 3.45 -4.13
C VAL A 102 -5.06 3.12 -2.64
N ILE A 103 -3.96 3.55 -2.00
CA ILE A 103 -3.71 3.27 -0.58
C ILE A 103 -4.81 3.90 0.28
N ARG A 104 -5.24 5.12 -0.03
CA ARG A 104 -6.34 5.78 0.69
C ARG A 104 -7.68 5.08 0.49
N GLY A 105 -7.96 4.59 -0.72
CA GLY A 105 -9.12 3.75 -0.98
C GLY A 105 -9.13 2.48 -0.14
N LEU A 106 -7.97 1.80 -0.07
CA LEU A 106 -7.78 0.63 0.78
C LEU A 106 -7.87 0.96 2.27
N ALA A 107 -7.34 2.10 2.69
CA ALA A 107 -7.38 2.55 4.08
C ALA A 107 -8.82 2.88 4.54
N ARG A 108 -9.56 3.59 3.69
CA ARG A 108 -10.92 4.06 4.00
C ARG A 108 -11.96 2.96 3.88
N TYR A 109 -11.87 2.13 2.84
CA TYR A 109 -12.90 1.13 2.55
C TYR A 109 -12.48 -0.29 2.93
N GLY A 110 -11.19 -0.57 3.09
CA GLY A 110 -10.67 -1.92 3.24
C GLY A 110 -10.74 -2.71 1.94
N VAL A 111 -10.13 -3.91 1.93
CA VAL A 111 -10.23 -4.88 0.82
C VAL A 111 -11.57 -5.64 0.85
N THR A 112 -12.29 -5.58 1.98
CA THR A 112 -13.47 -6.40 2.28
C THR A 112 -14.80 -5.77 1.85
N VAL A 113 -14.79 -4.51 1.42
CA VAL A 113 -15.97 -3.82 0.88
C VAL A 113 -15.86 -3.82 -0.65
N PRO A 114 -16.95 -4.07 -1.40
CA PRO A 114 -16.95 -3.84 -2.85
C PRO A 114 -16.39 -2.44 -3.12
N GLN A 115 -15.35 -2.33 -3.96
CA GLN A 115 -14.70 -1.05 -4.24
C GLN A 115 -15.73 -0.07 -4.81
N ARG A 116 -16.27 0.79 -3.94
CA ARG A 116 -17.01 1.98 -4.36
C ARG A 116 -15.94 3.01 -4.69
N LEU A 117 -15.62 3.12 -5.98
CA LEU A 117 -14.83 4.24 -6.47
C LEU A 117 -15.59 5.52 -6.08
N PRO A 118 -15.00 6.44 -5.30
CA PRO A 118 -15.61 7.74 -5.14
C PRO A 118 -15.76 8.34 -6.53
N ALA A 119 -16.99 8.70 -6.88
CA ALA A 119 -17.28 9.41 -8.12
C ALA A 119 -16.43 10.70 -8.18
N PRO A 120 -16.06 11.16 -9.39
CA PRO A 120 -15.16 12.29 -9.60
C PRO A 120 -15.61 13.57 -8.86
#